data_AF-A0A7S2Y975-F1
#
_entry.id   AF-A0A7S2Y975-F1
#
_cell.length_a   1.000
_cell.length_b   1.000
_cell.length_c   1.000
_cell.angle_alpha   90.00
_cell.angle_beta   90.00
_cell.angle_gamma   90.00
#
_symmetry.space_group_name_H-M   'P 1'
#
loop_
_entity.id
_entity.type
_entity.pdbx_description
1 polymer ?
#
loop_
_entity_poly.entity_id
_entity_poly.type
_entity_poly.pdbx_seq_one_letter_code
_entity_poly.pdbx_strand_id
1 'polypeptide(L)'
;MASLNVGGASVRFKNLLVVIKQTAYEEYSQLKLRGQAPKALRWKRLEQRYRAHKQCVTDLLALLRKHHVVQFSCVNRVDLDRQHLSNVDLIVAVGGDGTVLSSAHFVDHGTIPLLGINSDPNKSGEDRQVKKKTSDERRSHGALCMFTATDMEDGLQDVLYGGGYLQKRTRLRCKVKSTFSETQLVPALNDLLIANPSPAAVSRFRMGWMRLLDQEQSTSSGPTTGEEKGDNMYGTVTRFGGRPYDVYNSLNVWSSGMWVCTPTGSTAAMAAAGGQPMPNLTDDTIQYRIREHMREKGTPNGGDQQHLDSIANGG
;
A
#
# COMPACT_ATOMS: atom_id res chain seq x y z
N MET A 1 -15.54 13.97 -37.05
CA MET A 1 -15.96 15.09 -36.18
C MET A 1 -17.33 14.77 -35.62
N ALA A 2 -17.40 14.36 -34.35
CA ALA A 2 -18.65 14.34 -33.62
C ALA A 2 -18.60 15.50 -32.63
N SER A 3 -19.39 16.53 -32.87
CA SER A 3 -19.59 17.64 -31.93
C SER A 3 -20.33 17.10 -30.71
N LEU A 4 -19.61 16.90 -29.60
CA LEU A 4 -20.23 16.64 -28.31
C LEU A 4 -20.93 17.92 -27.86
N ASN A 5 -22.27 17.87 -27.84
CA ASN A 5 -23.13 18.89 -27.24
C ASN A 5 -22.78 19.02 -25.75
N VAL A 6 -22.10 20.10 -25.36
CA VAL A 6 -21.74 20.43 -23.96
C VAL A 6 -22.93 21.08 -23.21
N GLY A 7 -24.08 21.21 -23.86
CA GLY A 7 -25.31 21.72 -23.23
C GLY A 7 -26.04 20.63 -22.46
N GLY A 8 -25.67 20.36 -21.21
CA GLY A 8 -26.52 19.62 -20.26
C GLY A 8 -25.85 18.64 -19.29
N ALA A 9 -24.56 18.35 -19.43
CA ALA A 9 -23.89 17.43 -18.50
C ALA A 9 -23.56 18.14 -17.17
N SER A 10 -24.30 17.83 -16.11
CA SER A 10 -23.97 18.29 -14.75
C SER A 10 -22.63 17.69 -14.31
N VAL A 11 -21.71 18.52 -13.82
CA VAL A 11 -20.42 18.06 -13.28
C VAL A 11 -20.67 17.10 -12.10
N ARG A 12 -20.04 15.92 -12.14
CA ARG A 12 -20.19 14.88 -11.13
C ARG A 12 -19.39 15.18 -9.85
N PHE A 13 -18.17 15.67 -10.01
CA PHE A 13 -17.26 16.00 -8.91
C PHE A 13 -17.06 17.51 -8.84
N LYS A 14 -17.53 18.13 -7.76
CA LYS A 14 -17.54 19.59 -7.59
C LYS A 14 -16.48 20.07 -6.62
N ASN A 15 -16.10 19.27 -5.63
CA ASN A 15 -15.20 19.66 -4.55
C ASN A 15 -13.99 18.74 -4.50
N LEU A 16 -12.91 19.17 -5.15
CA LEU A 16 -11.69 18.38 -5.31
C LEU A 16 -10.64 18.72 -4.25
N LEU A 17 -9.89 17.70 -3.83
CA LEU A 17 -8.64 17.88 -3.11
C LEU A 17 -7.47 17.42 -3.99
N VAL A 18 -6.57 18.34 -4.32
CA VAL A 18 -5.35 18.04 -5.07
C VAL A 18 -4.22 17.78 -4.07
N VAL A 19 -3.77 16.53 -3.99
CA VAL A 19 -2.64 16.12 -3.14
C VAL A 19 -1.38 16.11 -3.98
N ILE A 20 -0.43 16.98 -3.65
CA ILE A 20 0.78 17.20 -4.44
C ILE A 20 1.96 16.51 -3.78
N LYS A 21 2.74 15.72 -4.55
CA LYS A 21 3.96 15.10 -4.00
C LYS A 21 4.96 16.16 -3.53
N GLN A 22 5.62 15.91 -2.42
CA GLN A 22 6.90 16.55 -2.12
C GLN A 22 7.99 15.86 -2.93
N THR A 23 8.76 16.62 -3.71
CA THR A 23 9.84 16.07 -4.51
C THR A 23 11.11 15.90 -3.67
N ALA A 24 11.92 14.90 -4.01
CA ALA A 24 13.23 14.72 -3.41
C ALA A 24 14.15 15.95 -3.62
N TYR A 25 13.97 16.69 -4.73
CA TYR A 25 14.71 17.94 -4.94
C TYR A 25 14.39 18.99 -3.87
N GLU A 26 13.11 19.18 -3.53
CA GLU A 26 12.69 20.12 -2.49
C GLU A 26 13.26 19.71 -1.12
N GLU A 27 13.13 18.44 -0.76
CA GLU A 27 13.65 17.88 0.50
C GLU A 27 15.17 18.04 0.62
N TYR A 28 15.93 17.61 -0.39
CA TYR A 28 17.38 17.71 -0.36
C TYR A 28 17.88 19.16 -0.46
N SER A 29 17.15 20.05 -1.13
CA SER A 29 17.52 21.46 -1.19
C SER A 29 17.48 22.12 0.19
N GLN A 30 16.50 21.76 1.03
CA GLN A 30 16.46 22.21 2.42
C GLN A 30 17.64 21.65 3.23
N LEU A 31 17.99 20.37 3.05
CA LEU A 31 19.16 19.78 3.70
C LEU A 31 20.48 20.41 3.22
N LYS A 32 20.57 20.81 1.95
CA LYS A 32 21.74 21.49 1.39
C LYS A 32 21.96 22.84 2.03
N LEU A 33 20.90 23.61 2.26
CA LEU A 33 20.96 24.88 3.00
C LEU A 33 21.46 24.68 4.44
N ARG A 34 21.18 23.53 5.05
CA ARG A 34 21.66 23.13 6.38
C ARG A 34 23.06 22.48 6.37
N GLY A 35 23.71 22.33 5.22
CA GLY A 35 25.00 21.63 5.09
C GLY A 35 24.94 20.11 5.31
N GLN A 36 23.74 19.52 5.32
CA GLN A 36 23.48 18.10 5.63
C GLN A 36 23.10 17.27 4.40
N ALA A 37 23.12 17.86 3.20
CA ALA A 37 22.77 17.11 2.00
C ALA A 37 23.82 16.01 1.70
N PRO A 38 23.39 14.78 1.33
CA PRO A 38 24.29 13.72 0.92
C PRO A 38 25.19 14.13 -0.26
N LYS A 39 26.49 13.80 -0.17
CA LYS A 39 27.49 14.18 -1.18
C LYS A 39 27.27 13.53 -2.55
N ALA A 40 26.63 12.36 -2.62
CA ALA A 40 26.43 11.58 -3.84
C ALA A 40 25.16 11.94 -4.64
N LEU A 41 24.53 13.09 -4.38
CA LEU A 41 23.28 13.48 -5.06
C LEU A 41 23.51 13.98 -6.48
N ARG A 42 22.73 13.43 -7.43
CA ARG A 42 22.69 13.90 -8.82
C ARG A 42 21.75 15.10 -8.97
N TRP A 43 22.19 16.27 -8.53
CA TRP A 43 21.39 17.51 -8.49
C TRP A 43 20.66 17.87 -9.78
N LYS A 44 21.38 17.91 -10.92
CA LYS A 44 20.78 18.23 -12.23
C LYS A 44 19.60 17.32 -12.58
N ARG A 45 19.69 16.03 -12.20
CA ARG A 45 18.62 15.07 -12.43
C ARG A 45 17.43 15.38 -11.52
N LEU A 46 17.66 15.55 -10.22
CA LEU A 46 16.59 15.90 -9.28
C LEU A 46 15.87 17.18 -9.70
N GLU A 47 16.62 18.19 -10.15
CA GLU A 47 16.07 19.45 -10.65
C GLU A 47 15.21 19.24 -11.91
N GLN A 48 15.66 18.42 -12.86
CA GLN A 48 14.85 18.06 -14.05
C GLN A 48 13.53 17.38 -13.66
N ARG A 49 13.57 16.44 -12.70
CA ARG A 49 12.39 15.73 -12.19
C ARG A 49 11.42 16.66 -11.47
N TYR A 50 11.98 17.59 -10.69
CA TYR A 50 11.23 18.66 -10.04
C TYR A 50 10.54 19.56 -11.07
N ARG A 51 11.25 20.03 -12.09
CA ARG A 51 10.67 20.87 -13.15
C ARG A 51 9.53 20.16 -13.89
N ALA A 52 9.72 18.90 -14.28
CA ALA A 52 8.67 18.11 -14.93
C ALA A 52 7.42 17.99 -14.04
N HIS A 53 7.63 17.71 -12.75
CA HIS A 53 6.53 17.65 -11.79
C HIS A 53 5.80 18.99 -11.62
N LYS A 54 6.53 20.10 -11.47
CA LYS A 54 5.93 21.43 -11.31
C LYS A 54 5.16 21.87 -12.55
N GLN A 55 5.64 21.50 -13.74
CA GLN A 55 4.92 21.74 -14.99
C GLN A 55 3.58 20.98 -14.98
N CYS A 56 3.59 19.67 -14.71
CA CYS A 56 2.36 18.88 -14.61
C CYS A 56 1.37 19.45 -13.57
N VAL A 57 1.85 19.88 -12.40
CA VAL A 57 0.98 20.54 -11.40
C VAL A 57 0.40 21.84 -11.98
N THR A 58 1.21 22.66 -12.64
CA THR A 58 0.75 23.92 -13.23
C THR A 58 -0.34 23.68 -14.27
N ASP A 59 -0.12 22.70 -15.15
CA ASP A 59 -1.06 22.32 -16.21
C ASP A 59 -2.38 21.79 -15.63
N LEU A 60 -2.31 20.95 -14.59
CA LEU A 60 -3.50 20.46 -13.88
C LEU A 60 -4.28 21.61 -13.24
N LEU A 61 -3.61 22.52 -12.52
CA LEU A 61 -4.30 23.65 -11.88
C LEU A 61 -4.92 24.60 -12.91
N ALA A 62 -4.26 24.78 -14.06
CA ALA A 62 -4.82 25.54 -15.17
C ALA A 62 -6.07 24.85 -15.73
N LEU A 63 -6.02 23.53 -15.94
CA LEU A 63 -7.16 22.72 -16.39
C LEU A 63 -8.35 22.84 -15.44
N LEU A 64 -8.14 22.60 -14.14
CA LEU A 64 -9.21 22.68 -13.13
C LEU A 64 -9.84 24.08 -13.07
N ARG A 65 -9.04 25.15 -13.20
CA ARG A 65 -9.55 26.54 -13.24
C ARG A 65 -10.42 26.86 -14.45
N LYS A 66 -10.28 26.13 -15.57
CA LYS A 66 -11.17 26.28 -16.74
C LYS A 66 -12.60 25.82 -16.43
N HIS A 67 -12.78 24.95 -15.43
CA HIS A 67 -14.10 24.45 -15.03
C HIS A 67 -14.66 25.27 -13.85
N HIS A 68 -15.36 26.37 -14.15
CA HIS A 68 -15.87 27.32 -13.13
C HIS A 68 -16.79 26.72 -12.05
N VAL A 69 -17.36 25.53 -12.29
CA VAL A 69 -18.23 24.81 -11.34
C VAL A 69 -17.41 23.98 -10.34
N VAL A 70 -16.16 23.66 -10.67
CA VAL A 70 -15.26 22.85 -9.84
C VAL A 70 -14.53 23.75 -8.87
N GLN A 71 -14.71 23.49 -7.57
CA GLN A 71 -13.90 24.03 -6.49
C GLN A 71 -12.80 23.04 -6.17
N PHE A 72 -11.59 23.53 -5.91
CA PHE A 72 -10.50 22.67 -5.46
C PHE A 72 -9.59 23.36 -4.46
N SER A 73 -9.01 22.56 -3.57
CA SER A 73 -7.92 22.98 -2.70
C SER A 73 -6.67 22.14 -2.98
N CYS A 74 -5.50 22.65 -2.61
CA CYS A 74 -4.22 21.97 -2.81
C CYS A 74 -3.53 21.77 -1.47
N VAL A 75 -2.98 20.59 -1.26
CA VAL A 75 -2.19 20.26 -0.06
C VAL A 75 -0.96 19.46 -0.47
N ASN A 76 0.18 19.66 0.20
CA ASN A 76 1.32 18.78 0.03
C ASN A 76 1.03 17.43 0.71
N ARG A 77 1.45 16.31 0.11
CA ARG A 77 1.26 14.98 0.70
C ARG A 77 1.77 14.84 2.14
N VAL A 78 2.77 15.64 2.55
CA VAL A 78 3.33 15.60 3.92
C VAL A 78 2.48 16.35 4.93
N ASP A 79 1.67 17.30 4.46
CA ASP A 79 0.77 18.11 5.27
C ASP A 79 -0.68 17.59 5.18
N LEU A 80 -0.91 16.52 4.41
CA LEU A 80 -2.23 15.91 4.25
C LEU A 80 -2.69 15.31 5.58
N ASP A 81 -3.89 15.67 5.99
CA ASP A 81 -4.57 15.10 7.14
C ASP A 81 -6.07 14.90 6.84
N ARG A 82 -6.81 14.45 7.86
CA ARG A 82 -8.25 14.18 7.75
C ARG A 82 -9.12 15.44 7.64
N GLN A 83 -8.64 16.60 8.10
CA GLN A 83 -9.40 17.86 8.05
C GLN A 83 -9.53 18.36 6.61
N HIS A 84 -8.49 18.13 5.79
CA HIS A 84 -8.49 18.44 4.36
C HIS A 84 -9.53 17.65 3.56
N LEU A 85 -10.03 16.52 4.08
CA LEU A 85 -11.01 15.67 3.41
C LEU A 85 -12.46 16.13 3.64
N SER A 86 -12.68 17.18 4.43
CA SER A 86 -14.01 17.72 4.68
C SER A 86 -14.64 18.26 3.39
N ASN A 87 -15.87 17.83 3.09
CA ASN A 87 -16.61 18.25 1.90
C ASN A 87 -15.91 17.94 0.55
N VAL A 88 -15.03 16.95 0.51
CA VAL A 88 -14.35 16.51 -0.73
C VAL A 88 -15.12 15.35 -1.37
N ASP A 89 -15.36 15.44 -2.67
CA ASP A 89 -16.01 14.37 -3.46
C ASP A 89 -15.05 13.65 -4.42
N LEU A 90 -13.83 14.17 -4.62
CA LEU A 90 -12.76 13.52 -5.38
C LEU A 90 -11.38 13.96 -4.89
N ILE A 91 -10.48 13.00 -4.66
CA ILE A 91 -9.06 13.28 -4.39
C ILE A 91 -8.26 13.04 -5.67
N VAL A 92 -7.45 14.02 -6.06
CA VAL A 92 -6.51 13.93 -7.18
C VAL A 92 -5.08 13.93 -6.64
N ALA A 93 -4.45 12.76 -6.59
CA ALA A 93 -3.07 12.59 -6.16
C ALA A 93 -2.09 12.78 -7.34
N VAL A 94 -1.33 13.87 -7.31
CA VAL A 94 -0.40 14.25 -8.39
C VAL A 94 1.02 13.92 -8.01
N GLY A 95 1.55 12.88 -8.64
CA GLY A 95 2.90 12.43 -8.36
C GLY A 95 3.27 11.16 -9.09
N GLY A 96 3.21 10.05 -8.35
CA GLY A 96 3.36 8.67 -8.83
C GLY A 96 2.73 7.75 -7.78
N ASP A 97 2.98 6.44 -7.85
CA ASP A 97 2.30 5.46 -6.98
C ASP A 97 2.44 5.77 -5.48
N GLY A 98 3.61 6.20 -5.02
CA GLY A 98 3.82 6.58 -3.62
C GLY A 98 2.95 7.75 -3.14
N THR A 99 2.50 8.63 -4.04
CA THR A 99 1.58 9.72 -3.69
C THR A 99 0.16 9.18 -3.54
N VAL A 100 -0.26 8.28 -4.44
CA VAL A 100 -1.54 7.57 -4.33
C VAL A 100 -1.61 6.74 -3.04
N LEU A 101 -0.55 5.99 -2.73
CA LEU A 101 -0.46 5.20 -1.50
C LEU A 101 -0.55 6.07 -0.25
N SER A 102 0.17 7.19 -0.22
CA SER A 102 0.12 8.15 0.88
C SER A 102 -1.29 8.72 1.05
N SER A 103 -1.95 9.13 -0.03
CA SER A 103 -3.34 9.63 0.02
C SER A 103 -4.32 8.56 0.48
N ALA A 104 -4.14 7.31 0.06
CA ALA A 104 -5.01 6.19 0.41
C ALA A 104 -5.04 5.87 1.91
N HIS A 105 -4.03 6.29 2.69
CA HIS A 105 -4.02 6.14 4.14
C HIS A 105 -5.05 7.02 4.86
N PHE A 106 -5.44 8.14 4.27
CA PHE A 106 -6.39 9.09 4.87
C PHE A 106 -7.84 8.83 4.43
N VAL A 107 -8.04 8.09 3.34
CA VAL A 107 -9.39 7.77 2.84
C VAL A 107 -10.04 6.70 3.72
N ASP A 108 -11.13 7.09 4.37
CA ASP A 108 -11.96 6.17 5.16
C ASP A 108 -13.01 5.48 4.28
N HIS A 109 -13.20 4.18 4.51
CA HIS A 109 -14.37 3.40 4.09
C HIS A 109 -14.86 3.52 2.63
N GLY A 110 -14.02 3.97 1.70
CA GLY A 110 -14.36 4.03 0.27
C GLY A 110 -15.40 5.10 -0.08
N THR A 111 -15.53 6.15 0.74
CA THR A 111 -16.51 7.22 0.52
C THR A 111 -16.06 8.23 -0.54
N ILE A 112 -14.75 8.48 -0.63
CA ILE A 112 -14.18 9.46 -1.56
C ILE A 112 -13.31 8.71 -2.59
N PRO A 113 -13.64 8.79 -3.89
CA PRO A 113 -12.78 8.31 -4.96
C PRO A 113 -11.39 8.95 -4.93
N LEU A 114 -10.37 8.15 -5.22
CA LEU A 114 -8.98 8.58 -5.32
C LEU A 114 -8.48 8.33 -6.74
N LEU A 115 -8.05 9.39 -7.41
CA LEU A 115 -7.50 9.37 -8.75
C LEU A 115 -6.02 9.74 -8.70
N GLY A 116 -5.15 8.92 -9.30
CA GLY A 116 -3.72 9.20 -9.42
C GLY A 116 -3.35 9.80 -10.77
N ILE A 117 -2.52 10.84 -10.77
CA ILE A 117 -1.87 11.42 -11.96
C ILE A 117 -0.35 11.23 -11.84
N ASN A 118 0.24 10.47 -12.75
CA ASN A 118 1.69 10.30 -12.84
C ASN A 118 2.32 11.54 -13.48
N SER A 119 2.85 12.41 -12.63
CA SER A 119 3.45 13.70 -13.00
C SER A 119 4.78 13.62 -13.76
N ASP A 120 5.43 12.46 -13.77
CA ASP A 120 6.70 12.26 -14.45
C ASP A 120 6.80 10.80 -14.96
N PRO A 121 5.96 10.43 -15.94
CA PRO A 121 5.83 9.06 -16.42
C PRO A 121 7.09 8.60 -17.15
N ASN A 122 7.28 7.27 -17.25
CA ASN A 122 8.36 6.68 -18.05
C ASN A 122 8.33 7.18 -19.50
N LYS A 123 9.52 7.44 -20.04
CA LYS A 123 9.69 7.83 -21.44
C LYS A 123 10.22 6.62 -22.20
N SER A 124 9.63 6.30 -23.35
CA SER A 124 9.94 5.11 -24.15
C SER A 124 11.43 4.93 -24.52
N GLY A 125 12.19 6.03 -24.61
CA GLY A 125 13.65 6.00 -24.80
C GLY A 125 14.45 5.57 -23.56
N GLU A 126 13.91 5.71 -22.35
CA GLU A 126 14.53 5.33 -21.07
C GLU A 126 14.28 3.84 -20.72
N ASP A 127 13.24 3.21 -21.28
CA ASP A 127 12.90 1.79 -21.05
C ASP A 127 13.72 0.81 -21.91
N ARG A 128 14.31 1.27 -23.03
CA ARG A 128 14.90 0.37 -24.06
C ARG A 128 16.39 0.04 -23.93
N GLN A 129 17.15 0.62 -22.99
CA GLN A 129 18.56 0.25 -22.83
C GLN A 129 19.03 0.31 -21.37
N VAL A 130 18.88 -0.81 -20.66
CA VAL A 130 19.69 -1.13 -19.49
C VAL A 130 20.31 -2.52 -19.67
N LYS A 131 21.10 -2.71 -20.73
CA LYS A 131 22.00 -3.88 -20.82
C LYS A 131 23.30 -3.66 -20.02
N LYS A 132 23.58 -2.41 -19.60
CA LYS A 132 24.71 -2.00 -18.76
C LYS A 132 24.36 -0.73 -17.93
N LYS A 133 23.54 -0.81 -16.89
CA LYS A 133 23.59 0.20 -15.83
C LYS A 133 23.83 -0.47 -14.48
N THR A 134 24.82 0.06 -13.79
CA THR A 134 25.16 -0.20 -12.39
C THR A 134 24.16 0.46 -11.41
N SER A 135 23.09 1.10 -11.90
CA SER A 135 22.02 1.70 -11.09
C SER A 135 20.68 1.68 -11.83
N ASP A 136 19.59 1.30 -11.13
CA ASP A 136 18.21 1.49 -11.62
C ASP A 136 17.84 2.98 -11.55
N GLU A 137 17.43 3.55 -12.67
CA GLU A 137 17.24 4.99 -12.85
C GLU A 137 15.90 5.37 -13.51
N ARG A 138 14.95 4.44 -13.52
CA ARG A 138 13.65 4.61 -14.21
C ARG A 138 12.78 5.70 -13.56
N ARG A 139 11.88 6.29 -14.35
CA ARG A 139 10.83 7.19 -13.86
C ARG A 139 9.72 6.33 -13.22
N SER A 140 8.67 6.97 -12.70
CA SER A 140 7.56 6.21 -12.12
C SER A 140 6.81 5.47 -13.21
N HIS A 141 6.58 4.17 -13.02
CA HIS A 141 5.70 3.38 -13.88
C HIS A 141 4.25 3.85 -13.75
N GLY A 142 3.80 4.18 -12.53
CA GLY A 142 2.46 4.72 -12.28
C GLY A 142 1.39 3.64 -12.33
N ALA A 143 1.63 2.46 -11.75
CA ALA A 143 0.70 1.33 -11.77
C ALA A 143 -0.66 1.64 -11.10
N LEU A 144 -0.69 2.62 -10.19
CA LEU A 144 -1.88 3.10 -9.50
C LEU A 144 -2.40 4.43 -10.06
N CYS A 145 -1.72 5.01 -11.05
CA CYS A 145 -2.13 6.26 -11.67
C CYS A 145 -3.06 5.98 -12.87
N MET A 146 -4.21 6.64 -12.89
CA MET A 146 -5.16 6.56 -14.00
C MET A 146 -4.68 7.35 -15.21
N PHE A 147 -4.06 8.51 -14.95
CA PHE A 147 -3.53 9.40 -15.96
C PHE A 147 -2.05 9.67 -15.75
N THR A 148 -1.42 10.20 -16.77
CA THR A 148 -0.07 10.71 -16.78
C THR A 148 -0.08 12.19 -17.13
N ALA A 149 1.07 12.86 -16.97
CA ALA A 149 1.23 14.25 -17.41
C ALA A 149 0.93 14.46 -18.92
N THR A 150 0.88 13.39 -19.73
CA THR A 150 0.65 13.48 -21.18
C THR A 150 -0.79 13.26 -21.60
N ASP A 151 -1.64 12.67 -20.76
CA ASP A 151 -3.03 12.32 -21.11
C ASP A 151 -4.08 12.88 -20.14
N MET A 152 -3.65 13.55 -19.05
CA MET A 152 -4.55 14.06 -18.02
C MET A 152 -5.52 15.14 -18.53
N GLU A 153 -5.17 15.90 -19.58
CA GLU A 153 -6.04 16.97 -20.09
C GLU A 153 -7.34 16.40 -20.64
N ASP A 154 -7.24 15.43 -21.54
CA ASP A 154 -8.41 14.78 -22.14
C ASP A 154 -9.12 13.87 -21.13
N GLY A 155 -8.34 13.10 -20.35
CA GLY A 155 -8.88 12.08 -19.45
C GLY A 155 -9.59 12.65 -18.22
N LEU A 156 -9.02 13.68 -17.58
CA LEU A 156 -9.62 14.25 -16.38
C LEU A 156 -10.94 14.95 -16.68
N GLN A 157 -11.06 15.58 -17.85
CA GLN A 157 -12.29 16.20 -18.28
C GLN A 157 -13.43 15.18 -18.28
N ASP A 158 -13.26 14.00 -18.90
CA ASP A 158 -14.28 12.96 -18.92
C ASP A 158 -14.72 12.55 -17.51
N VAL A 159 -13.75 12.32 -16.60
CA VAL A 159 -14.03 11.95 -15.20
C VAL A 159 -14.82 13.02 -14.45
N LEU A 160 -14.49 14.31 -14.63
CA LEU A 160 -15.20 15.42 -13.97
C LEU A 160 -16.69 15.46 -14.35
N TYR A 161 -17.02 15.10 -15.59
CA TYR A 161 -18.42 15.03 -16.07
C TYR A 161 -19.05 13.65 -15.90
N GLY A 162 -18.40 12.76 -15.14
CA GLY A 162 -18.96 11.49 -14.69
C GLY A 162 -18.65 10.29 -15.58
N GLY A 163 -17.71 10.43 -16.51
CA GLY A 163 -17.11 9.33 -17.24
C GLY A 163 -16.23 8.42 -16.36
N GLY A 164 -15.77 7.32 -16.95
CA GLY A 164 -15.03 6.27 -16.24
C GLY A 164 -15.88 5.41 -15.30
N TYR A 165 -15.22 4.55 -14.53
CA TYR A 165 -15.85 3.67 -13.53
C TYR A 165 -15.02 3.62 -12.25
N LEU A 166 -15.69 3.48 -11.11
CA LEU A 166 -15.02 3.31 -9.82
C LEU A 166 -14.62 1.85 -9.62
N GLN A 167 -13.34 1.63 -9.33
CA GLN A 167 -12.82 0.32 -8.98
C GLN A 167 -12.52 0.25 -7.48
N LYS A 168 -13.13 -0.72 -6.78
CA LYS A 168 -12.80 -1.00 -5.38
C LYS A 168 -11.43 -1.65 -5.30
N ARG A 169 -10.68 -1.34 -4.24
CA ARG A 169 -9.39 -1.98 -3.93
C ARG A 169 -9.39 -2.44 -2.49
N THR A 170 -9.10 -3.72 -2.28
CA THR A 170 -8.93 -4.32 -0.96
C THR A 170 -7.72 -3.72 -0.25
N ARG A 171 -7.83 -3.49 1.06
CA ARG A 171 -6.74 -3.02 1.93
C ARG A 171 -6.53 -3.98 3.09
N LEU A 172 -5.28 -4.17 3.51
CA LEU A 172 -4.94 -4.95 4.70
C LEU A 172 -5.18 -4.12 5.96
N ARG A 173 -5.96 -4.67 6.90
CA ARG A 173 -6.06 -4.13 8.25
C ARG A 173 -5.22 -4.99 9.19
N CYS A 174 -4.31 -4.36 9.92
CA CYS A 174 -3.47 -5.04 10.90
C CYS A 174 -3.76 -4.50 12.31
N LYS A 175 -3.89 -5.42 13.26
CA LYS A 175 -3.99 -5.12 14.69
C LYS A 175 -2.75 -5.67 15.38
N VAL A 176 -2.05 -4.80 16.09
CA VAL A 176 -0.87 -5.15 16.86
C VAL A 176 -1.26 -5.15 18.33
N LYS A 177 -1.07 -6.29 19.00
CA LYS A 177 -1.31 -6.42 20.43
C LYS A 177 0.02 -6.57 21.16
N SER A 178 0.23 -5.73 22.15
CA SER A 178 1.28 -5.85 23.16
C SER A 178 0.67 -6.30 24.50
N THR A 179 1.50 -6.45 25.53
CA THR A 179 1.04 -6.75 26.89
C THR A 179 0.04 -5.73 27.42
N PHE A 180 0.18 -4.45 27.03
CA PHE A 180 -0.57 -3.33 27.63
C PHE A 180 -1.46 -2.57 26.64
N SER A 181 -1.35 -2.85 25.33
CA SER A 181 -2.06 -2.10 24.31
C SER A 181 -2.49 -2.96 23.13
N GLU A 182 -3.64 -2.60 22.54
CA GLU A 182 -4.06 -3.08 21.23
C GLU A 182 -4.13 -1.86 20.31
N THR A 183 -3.28 -1.83 19.29
CA THR A 183 -3.18 -0.73 18.34
C THR A 183 -3.62 -1.23 16.97
N GLN A 184 -4.58 -0.52 16.35
CA GLN A 184 -4.95 -0.77 14.97
C GLN A 184 -4.12 0.10 14.04
N LEU A 185 -3.39 -0.52 13.12
CA LEU A 185 -2.62 0.20 12.11
C LEU A 185 -3.55 0.77 11.03
N VAL A 186 -3.10 1.85 10.39
CA VAL A 186 -3.76 2.39 9.21
C VAL A 186 -3.79 1.32 8.12
N PRO A 187 -4.93 1.10 7.43
CA PRO A 187 -5.00 0.07 6.40
C PRO A 187 -3.98 0.29 5.27
N ALA A 188 -3.27 -0.77 4.91
CA ALA A 188 -2.28 -0.77 3.84
C ALA A 188 -2.92 -1.17 2.50
N LEU A 189 -2.67 -0.39 1.44
CA LEU A 189 -3.17 -0.70 0.09
C LEU A 189 -2.37 -1.82 -0.58
N ASN A 190 -1.05 -1.81 -0.44
CA ASN A 190 -0.19 -2.81 -1.06
C ASN A 190 0.13 -3.94 -0.09
N ASP A 191 1.01 -3.68 0.87
CA ASP A 191 1.65 -4.71 1.66
C ASP A 191 2.05 -4.24 3.06
N LEU A 192 2.33 -5.22 3.92
CA LEU A 192 2.87 -5.07 5.26
C LEU A 192 4.16 -5.90 5.35
N LEU A 193 5.23 -5.30 5.87
CA LEU A 193 6.45 -5.99 6.25
C LEU A 193 6.47 -6.20 7.76
N ILE A 194 6.55 -7.46 8.18
CA ILE A 194 6.78 -7.83 9.57
C ILE A 194 8.23 -8.31 9.67
N ALA A 195 9.09 -7.49 10.25
CA ALA A 195 10.52 -7.78 10.36
C ALA A 195 11.12 -7.16 11.63
N ASN A 196 12.33 -7.60 11.96
CA ASN A 196 13.16 -6.97 12.97
C ASN A 196 13.43 -5.51 12.57
N PRO A 197 13.33 -4.53 13.50
CA PRO A 197 13.62 -3.14 13.18
C PRO A 197 15.08 -2.91 12.78
N SER A 198 16.01 -3.79 13.18
CA SER A 198 17.38 -3.78 12.69
C SER A 198 17.48 -4.64 11.43
N PRO A 199 17.79 -4.07 10.24
CA PRO A 199 17.88 -4.83 9.00
C PRO A 199 18.94 -5.94 9.00
N ALA A 200 19.96 -5.82 9.85
CA ALA A 200 21.03 -6.81 9.99
C ALA A 200 20.67 -7.97 10.94
N ALA A 201 19.55 -7.86 11.68
CA ALA A 201 19.15 -8.84 12.66
C ALA A 201 18.08 -9.80 12.11
N VAL A 202 18.12 -11.04 12.60
CA VAL A 202 17.13 -12.06 12.27
C VAL A 202 15.79 -11.73 12.95
N SER A 203 14.71 -11.82 12.19
CA SER A 203 13.35 -11.81 12.70
C SER A 203 13.01 -13.20 13.24
N ARG A 204 12.60 -13.28 14.51
CA ARG A 204 12.15 -14.51 15.16
C ARG A 204 10.69 -14.37 15.54
N PHE A 205 9.83 -15.19 14.95
CA PHE A 205 8.39 -15.13 15.22
C PHE A 205 7.74 -16.50 15.06
N ARG A 206 6.58 -16.69 15.67
CA ARG A 206 5.70 -17.82 15.39
C ARG A 206 4.57 -17.33 14.49
N MET A 207 4.32 -18.03 13.40
CA MET A 207 3.20 -17.78 12.49
C MET A 207 2.21 -18.93 12.62
N GLY A 208 0.91 -18.66 12.60
CA GLY A 208 -0.14 -19.67 12.58
C GLY A 208 -1.49 -19.06 12.25
N TRP A 209 -2.50 -19.91 12.06
CA TRP A 209 -3.85 -19.49 11.75
C TRP A 209 -4.67 -19.29 13.02
N MET A 210 -5.51 -18.26 13.03
CA MET A 210 -6.37 -17.96 14.16
C MET A 210 -7.76 -18.54 13.92
N ARG A 211 -8.28 -19.28 14.89
CA ARG A 211 -9.68 -19.74 14.93
C ARG A 211 -10.39 -19.08 16.09
N LEU A 212 -11.53 -18.44 15.82
CA LEU A 212 -12.38 -17.87 16.87
C LEU A 212 -12.91 -19.00 17.76
N LEU A 213 -12.84 -18.83 19.08
CA LEU A 213 -13.42 -19.75 20.04
C LEU A 213 -14.79 -19.26 20.50
N ASP A 214 -15.73 -20.18 20.63
CA ASP A 214 -17.04 -19.90 21.21
C ASP A 214 -16.88 -19.55 22.70
N GLN A 215 -17.59 -18.52 23.17
CA GLN A 215 -17.42 -17.99 24.54
C GLN A 215 -17.71 -19.04 25.63
N GLU A 216 -18.59 -20.00 25.35
CA GLU A 216 -18.97 -21.07 26.30
C GLU A 216 -17.79 -21.99 26.66
N GLN A 217 -16.87 -22.25 25.73
CA GLN A 217 -15.69 -23.10 25.97
C GLN A 217 -14.59 -22.42 26.80
N SER A 218 -14.71 -21.12 27.08
CA SER A 218 -13.68 -20.34 27.80
C SER A 218 -13.91 -20.25 29.31
N THR A 219 -14.98 -20.84 29.85
CA THR A 219 -15.33 -20.78 31.28
C THR A 219 -14.88 -21.99 32.10
N SER A 220 -14.37 -23.06 31.49
CA SER A 220 -13.84 -24.21 32.22
C SER A 220 -12.34 -24.05 32.56
N SER A 221 -12.01 -23.06 33.37
CA SER A 221 -10.76 -23.06 34.14
C SER A 221 -11.07 -23.41 35.60
N GLY A 222 -11.51 -24.65 35.82
CA GLY A 222 -11.54 -25.31 37.13
C GLY A 222 -10.75 -26.62 37.03
N PRO A 223 -10.15 -27.12 38.14
CA PRO A 223 -9.39 -28.36 38.10
C PRO A 223 -10.36 -29.53 37.91
N THR A 224 -10.52 -30.02 36.68
CA THR A 224 -11.24 -31.26 36.41
C THR A 224 -10.28 -32.44 36.51
N THR A 225 -10.57 -33.29 37.49
CA THR A 225 -9.98 -34.60 37.71
C THR A 225 -10.36 -35.56 36.57
N GLY A 226 -9.35 -36.16 35.94
CA GLY A 226 -9.40 -37.58 35.60
C GLY A 226 -10.13 -38.06 34.35
N GLU A 227 -10.19 -37.31 33.25
CA GLU A 227 -10.58 -37.88 31.95
C GLU A 227 -9.57 -37.54 30.86
N GLU A 228 -9.22 -38.55 30.05
CA GLU A 228 -8.18 -38.57 29.03
C GLU A 228 -8.37 -37.42 28.02
N LYS A 229 -7.61 -36.35 28.21
CA LYS A 229 -7.50 -35.27 27.23
C LYS A 229 -6.63 -35.74 26.09
N GLY A 230 -7.23 -35.81 24.90
CA GLY A 230 -6.49 -35.95 23.64
C GLY A 230 -5.39 -34.90 23.54
N ASP A 231 -4.26 -35.33 22.98
CA ASP A 231 -2.89 -34.78 23.09
C ASP A 231 -2.65 -33.38 22.47
N ASN A 232 -3.67 -32.52 22.34
CA ASN A 232 -3.61 -31.35 21.43
C ASN A 232 -4.05 -29.99 22.02
N MET A 233 -4.08 -29.82 23.35
CA MET A 233 -4.53 -28.56 23.96
C MET A 233 -3.39 -27.77 24.63
N TYR A 234 -2.31 -27.51 23.89
CA TYR A 234 -1.26 -26.55 24.29
C TYR A 234 -1.29 -25.33 23.36
N GLY A 235 -2.19 -24.39 23.64
CA GLY A 235 -2.25 -23.11 22.93
C GLY A 235 -2.60 -21.98 23.89
N THR A 236 -1.73 -20.97 23.99
CA THR A 236 -2.02 -19.74 24.73
C THR A 236 -3.20 -19.03 24.06
N VAL A 237 -4.41 -19.14 24.63
CA VAL A 237 -5.61 -18.47 24.10
C VAL A 237 -5.33 -16.98 24.00
N THR A 238 -5.31 -16.46 22.78
CA THR A 238 -5.03 -15.05 22.51
C THR A 238 -6.34 -14.31 22.31
N ARG A 239 -6.52 -13.15 22.95
CA ARG A 239 -7.74 -12.33 22.81
C ARG A 239 -7.48 -11.07 21.98
N PHE A 240 -8.33 -10.77 21.00
CA PHE A 240 -8.36 -9.49 20.28
C PHE A 240 -9.75 -8.87 20.42
N GLY A 241 -9.83 -7.60 20.86
CA GLY A 241 -11.12 -6.96 21.13
C GLY A 241 -12.03 -7.76 22.08
N GLY A 242 -11.45 -8.43 23.08
CA GLY A 242 -12.15 -9.29 24.04
C GLY A 242 -12.51 -10.70 23.55
N ARG A 243 -12.45 -10.97 22.24
CA ARG A 243 -12.79 -12.28 21.65
C ARG A 243 -11.63 -13.26 21.73
N PRO A 244 -11.83 -14.49 22.23
CA PRO A 244 -10.78 -15.50 22.34
C PRO A 244 -10.52 -16.20 21.00
N TYR A 245 -9.25 -16.40 20.69
CA TYR A 245 -8.78 -17.12 19.52
C TYR A 245 -7.78 -18.19 19.92
N ASP A 246 -7.93 -19.34 19.29
CA ASP A 246 -6.95 -20.41 19.27
C ASP A 246 -6.00 -20.21 18.07
N VAL A 247 -4.74 -20.63 18.21
CA VAL A 247 -3.74 -20.55 17.15
C VAL A 247 -3.33 -21.96 16.75
N TYR A 248 -3.71 -22.36 15.54
CA TYR A 248 -3.45 -23.70 15.00
C TYR A 248 -2.52 -23.64 13.80
N ASN A 249 -1.98 -24.80 13.40
CA ASN A 249 -1.03 -24.95 12.29
C ASN A 249 0.11 -23.92 12.37
N SER A 250 0.77 -23.86 13.53
CA SER A 250 1.80 -22.85 13.77
C SER A 250 3.21 -23.33 13.41
N LEU A 251 4.04 -22.44 12.90
CA LEU A 251 5.45 -22.65 12.59
C LEU A 251 6.31 -21.60 13.30
N ASN A 252 7.44 -22.03 13.87
CA ASN A 252 8.47 -21.11 14.36
C ASN A 252 9.38 -20.70 13.20
N VAL A 253 9.59 -19.40 13.04
CA VAL A 253 10.24 -18.81 11.88
C VAL A 253 11.44 -17.98 12.32
N TRP A 254 12.58 -18.26 11.69
CA TRP A 254 13.77 -17.42 11.68
C TRP A 254 14.03 -16.95 10.25
N SER A 255 13.99 -15.64 10.02
CA SER A 255 13.86 -15.08 8.67
C SER A 255 14.30 -13.61 8.62
N SER A 256 14.53 -13.05 7.43
CA SER A 256 14.64 -11.58 7.26
C SER A 256 13.31 -10.83 7.40
N GLY A 257 12.20 -11.56 7.56
CA GLY A 257 10.86 -11.03 7.81
C GLY A 257 9.80 -11.70 6.94
N MET A 258 8.56 -11.25 7.08
CA MET A 258 7.43 -11.72 6.30
C MET A 258 6.75 -10.57 5.58
N TRP A 259 6.50 -10.75 4.29
CA TRP A 259 5.59 -9.90 3.54
C TRP A 259 4.17 -10.45 3.60
N VAL A 260 3.19 -9.58 3.73
CA VAL A 260 1.77 -9.87 3.53
C VAL A 260 1.23 -8.81 2.58
N CYS A 261 0.53 -9.17 1.52
CA CYS A 261 0.03 -8.22 0.53
C CYS A 261 -1.44 -8.46 0.14
N THR A 262 -2.07 -7.39 -0.34
CA THR A 262 -3.35 -7.44 -1.08
C THR A 262 -3.11 -7.86 -2.54
N PRO A 263 -4.17 -8.06 -3.34
CA PRO A 263 -4.02 -8.20 -4.77
C PRO A 263 -3.31 -7.02 -5.45
N THR A 264 -3.54 -5.79 -4.98
CA THR A 264 -2.86 -4.59 -5.50
C THR A 264 -1.36 -4.61 -5.18
N GLY A 265 -0.98 -5.06 -3.98
CA GLY A 265 0.42 -5.18 -3.59
C GLY A 265 1.18 -6.36 -4.21
N SER A 266 0.47 -7.31 -4.85
CA SER A 266 1.07 -8.51 -5.44
C SER A 266 2.12 -8.20 -6.52
N THR A 267 2.01 -7.06 -7.20
CA THR A 267 2.95 -6.58 -8.23
C THR A 267 4.01 -5.61 -7.70
N ALA A 268 3.99 -5.30 -6.40
CA ALA A 268 4.88 -4.36 -5.73
C ALA A 268 6.04 -5.09 -5.02
N ALA A 269 6.22 -4.85 -3.70
CA ALA A 269 7.29 -5.47 -2.93
C ALA A 269 7.16 -7.01 -2.90
N MET A 270 5.92 -7.52 -2.94
CA MET A 270 5.66 -8.97 -3.00
C MET A 270 6.24 -9.61 -4.27
N ALA A 271 6.09 -8.98 -5.44
CA ALA A 271 6.67 -9.47 -6.69
C ALA A 271 8.20 -9.52 -6.61
N ALA A 272 8.84 -8.48 -6.06
CA ALA A 272 10.29 -8.45 -5.86
C ALA A 272 10.76 -9.52 -4.87
N ALA A 273 9.94 -9.90 -3.90
CA ALA A 273 10.21 -11.01 -2.98
C ALA A 273 10.00 -12.40 -3.62
N GLY A 274 9.48 -12.46 -4.85
CA GLY A 274 9.20 -13.68 -5.61
C GLY A 274 7.77 -14.21 -5.49
N GLY A 275 6.84 -13.43 -4.93
CA GLY A 275 5.42 -13.75 -4.90
C GLY A 275 4.76 -13.71 -6.28
N GLN A 276 3.49 -14.12 -6.34
CA GLN A 276 2.73 -14.24 -7.59
C GLN A 276 1.78 -13.05 -7.79
N PRO A 277 1.61 -12.54 -9.02
CA PRO A 277 0.58 -11.56 -9.31
C PRO A 277 -0.81 -12.12 -9.03
N MET A 278 -1.68 -11.31 -8.41
CA MET A 278 -3.07 -11.65 -8.12
C MET A 278 -3.97 -10.86 -9.09
N PRO A 279 -4.72 -11.53 -9.99
CA PRO A 279 -5.38 -10.86 -11.11
C PRO A 279 -6.61 -10.06 -10.70
N ASN A 280 -7.36 -10.52 -9.69
CA ASN A 280 -8.58 -9.85 -9.26
C ASN A 280 -8.30 -8.87 -8.12
N LEU A 281 -8.36 -7.57 -8.44
CA LEU A 281 -7.97 -6.48 -7.54
C LEU A 281 -9.01 -6.17 -6.45
N THR A 282 -10.21 -6.73 -6.60
CA THR A 282 -11.32 -6.59 -5.64
C THR A 282 -11.42 -7.74 -4.65
N ASP A 283 -10.67 -8.84 -4.85
CA ASP A 283 -10.70 -9.98 -3.95
C ASP A 283 -10.20 -9.59 -2.56
N ASP A 284 -10.79 -10.20 -1.53
CA ASP A 284 -10.40 -10.05 -0.13
C ASP A 284 -9.31 -11.04 0.28
N THR A 285 -8.77 -11.79 -0.68
CA THR A 285 -7.65 -12.71 -0.49
C THR A 285 -6.37 -11.96 -0.17
N ILE A 286 -5.50 -12.61 0.59
CA ILE A 286 -4.18 -12.10 0.94
C ILE A 286 -3.13 -13.11 0.48
N GLN A 287 -1.95 -12.61 0.13
CA GLN A 287 -0.78 -13.45 -0.10
C GLN A 287 0.28 -13.10 0.94
N TYR A 288 0.95 -14.11 1.50
CA TYR A 288 2.08 -13.90 2.38
C TYR A 288 3.32 -14.64 1.88
N ARG A 289 4.49 -14.17 2.30
CA ARG A 289 5.76 -14.82 2.00
C ARG A 289 6.77 -14.59 3.12
N ILE A 290 7.24 -15.68 3.71
CA ILE A 290 8.38 -15.66 4.62
C ILE A 290 9.66 -15.53 3.78
N ARG A 291 10.51 -14.55 4.12
CA ARG A 291 11.72 -14.25 3.37
C ARG A 291 12.91 -15.02 3.93
N GLU A 292 13.66 -15.72 3.09
CA GLU A 292 14.97 -16.29 3.48
C GLU A 292 14.88 -17.09 4.79
N HIS A 293 13.88 -17.96 4.93
CA HIS A 293 13.69 -18.74 6.14
C HIS A 293 14.91 -19.64 6.38
N MET A 294 15.56 -19.47 7.54
CA MET A 294 16.66 -20.32 7.95
C MET A 294 16.12 -21.68 8.38
N ARG A 295 16.64 -22.74 7.77
CA ARG A 295 16.37 -24.13 8.13
C ARG A 295 17.44 -24.60 9.11
N GLU A 296 17.02 -25.34 10.12
CA GLU A 296 17.95 -25.96 11.06
C GLU A 296 18.74 -27.07 10.35
N LYS A 297 20.04 -27.18 10.60
CA LYS A 297 20.84 -28.26 10.02
C LYS A 297 20.38 -29.60 10.59
N GLY A 298 19.75 -30.43 9.75
CA GLY A 298 19.32 -31.79 10.12
C GLY A 298 17.83 -32.05 9.93
N THR A 299 17.00 -31.04 9.61
CA THR A 299 15.63 -31.31 9.17
C THR A 299 15.64 -31.97 7.78
N PRO A 300 14.92 -33.09 7.57
CA PRO A 300 14.88 -33.76 6.29
C PRO A 300 14.37 -32.80 5.20
N ASN A 301 14.98 -32.88 4.01
CA ASN A 301 14.59 -32.10 2.83
C ASN A 301 13.10 -32.34 2.50
N GLY A 302 12.21 -31.52 3.04
CA GLY A 302 10.78 -31.63 2.80
C GLY A 302 9.89 -31.25 3.99
N GLY A 303 10.31 -31.48 5.24
CA GLY A 303 9.44 -31.30 6.41
C GLY A 303 8.96 -29.86 6.60
N ASP A 304 9.91 -28.91 6.64
CA ASP A 304 9.57 -27.49 6.81
C ASP A 304 8.87 -26.90 5.58
N GLN A 305 9.19 -27.39 4.37
CA GLN A 305 8.54 -26.94 3.15
C GLN A 305 7.10 -27.47 3.05
N GLN A 306 6.88 -28.75 3.36
CA GLN A 306 5.54 -29.35 3.42
C GLN A 306 4.70 -28.71 4.53
N HIS A 307 5.30 -28.34 5.66
CA HIS A 307 4.60 -27.62 6.73
C HIS A 307 4.33 -26.14 6.36
N LEU A 308 5.21 -25.49 5.61
CA LEU A 308 4.95 -24.17 5.02
C LEU A 308 3.83 -24.23 3.97
N ASP A 309 3.86 -25.24 3.11
CA ASP A 309 2.87 -25.48 2.07
C ASP A 309 1.52 -25.91 2.68
N SER A 310 1.51 -26.65 3.80
CA SER A 310 0.27 -27.01 4.52
C SER A 310 -0.34 -25.81 5.26
N ILE A 311 0.47 -24.88 5.76
CA ILE A 311 -0.01 -23.58 6.26
C ILE A 311 -0.54 -22.74 5.09
N ALA A 312 0.15 -22.72 3.94
CA ALA A 312 -0.24 -21.91 2.78
C ALA A 312 -1.54 -22.39 2.09
N ASN A 313 -1.79 -23.70 2.08
CA ASN A 313 -2.97 -24.31 1.46
C ASN A 313 -4.16 -24.46 2.43
N GLY A 314 -4.05 -23.99 3.68
CA GLY A 314 -5.09 -24.08 4.71
C GLY A 314 -5.89 -22.80 4.95
N GLY A 315 -5.73 -21.79 4.08
CA GLY A 315 -6.41 -20.49 4.13
C GLY A 315 -7.63 -20.40 3.23
#